data_AF-A0A2T3M937-F1
#
_entry.id   AF-A0A2T3M937-F1
#
_cell.length_a   1.000
_cell.length_b   1.000
_cell.length_c   1.000
_cell.angle_alpha   90.00
_cell.angle_beta   90.00
_cell.angle_gamma   90.00
#
_symmetry.space_group_name_H-M   'P 1'
#
loop_
_entity.id
_entity.type
_entity.pdbx_description
1 polymer ?
#
loop_
_entity_poly.entity_id
_entity_poly.type
_entity_poly.pdbx_seq_one_letter_code
_entity_poly.pdbx_strand_id
1 'polypeptide(L)'
;MTGFRKLPTGWCRARKLKNFKGGEHSGESIAALKILMSVAILKREFHEDEVTISYSKFEEVCGLSNPSISKGIKKLEQEEILEVDRTGNTNKYRFKENGDDKWSKVPFDLVHKKLREISNRKLSSLGALKIYIALLTLRDNKQKEVRISYEKLRDWTGLQNTHIRPGLDILFSHSIIHIQKSEELDVENVRKPHNVYKIMGNLMLKGS
;
A
#
# COMPACT_ATOMS: atom_id res chain seq x y z
N MET A 1 16.22 8.43 7.34
CA MET A 1 15.05 9.33 7.12
C MET A 1 13.98 8.91 8.10
N THR A 2 13.24 9.81 8.73
CA THR A 2 12.15 9.46 9.66
C THR A 2 10.88 10.23 9.30
N GLY A 3 9.72 9.73 9.74
CA GLY A 3 8.41 10.38 9.49
C GLY A 3 7.62 9.72 8.36
N PHE A 4 6.86 10.52 7.59
CA PHE A 4 5.99 10.00 6.53
C PHE A 4 6.45 10.35 5.11
N ARG A 5 5.84 9.67 4.14
CA ARG A 5 5.93 9.94 2.70
C ARG A 5 4.55 10.04 2.06
N LYS A 6 4.45 10.76 0.95
CA LYS A 6 3.20 10.97 0.22
C LYS A 6 2.95 9.78 -0.71
N LEU A 7 1.81 9.11 -0.56
CA LEU A 7 1.28 8.18 -1.55
C LEU A 7 0.09 8.83 -2.26
N PRO A 8 0.16 9.10 -3.57
CA PRO A 8 -1.02 9.43 -4.37
C PRO A 8 -2.04 8.29 -4.30
N THR A 9 -3.31 8.64 -4.06
CA THR A 9 -4.35 7.64 -3.75
C THR A 9 -5.53 7.66 -4.71
N GLY A 10 -5.50 8.53 -5.72
CA GLY A 10 -6.58 8.63 -6.71
C GLY A 10 -6.87 7.31 -7.43
N TRP A 11 -5.84 6.58 -7.84
CA TRP A 11 -5.99 5.28 -8.50
C TRP A 11 -6.66 4.23 -7.58
N CYS A 12 -6.41 4.28 -6.27
CA CYS A 12 -7.12 3.44 -5.29
C CYS A 12 -8.60 3.81 -5.21
N ARG A 13 -8.94 5.10 -5.22
CA ARG A 13 -10.34 5.56 -5.18
C ARG A 13 -11.10 5.17 -6.43
N ALA A 14 -10.42 5.17 -7.58
CA ALA A 14 -10.89 4.60 -8.84
C ALA A 14 -10.96 3.05 -8.85
N ARG A 15 -10.82 2.39 -7.69
CA ARG A 15 -10.92 0.93 -7.50
C ARG A 15 -9.91 0.10 -8.29
N LYS A 16 -8.81 0.69 -8.79
CA LYS A 16 -7.75 -0.04 -9.53
C LYS A 16 -7.02 -1.09 -8.68
N LEU A 17 -7.12 -1.05 -7.34
CA LEU A 17 -6.65 -2.15 -6.48
C LEU A 17 -7.27 -3.52 -6.84
N LYS A 18 -8.48 -3.53 -7.43
CA LYS A 18 -9.15 -4.75 -7.90
C LYS A 18 -8.44 -5.41 -9.09
N ASN A 19 -7.57 -4.68 -9.80
CA ASN A 19 -6.92 -5.15 -11.04
C ASN A 19 -5.65 -5.98 -10.77
N PHE A 20 -5.14 -5.94 -9.54
CA PHE A 20 -4.03 -6.79 -9.08
C PHE A 20 -4.58 -8.18 -8.69
N LYS A 21 -4.62 -9.12 -9.63
CA LYS A 21 -5.27 -10.42 -9.44
C LYS A 21 -4.37 -11.45 -8.72
N GLY A 22 -5.02 -12.37 -8.01
CA GLY A 22 -4.38 -13.55 -7.42
C GLY A 22 -4.23 -14.69 -8.45
N GLY A 23 -4.04 -15.93 -7.96
CA GLY A 23 -3.83 -17.09 -8.82
C GLY A 23 -2.46 -17.03 -9.52
N GLU A 24 -2.42 -17.31 -10.81
CA GLU A 24 -1.21 -17.26 -11.64
C GLU A 24 -0.53 -15.88 -11.65
N HIS A 25 -1.30 -14.81 -11.47
CA HIS A 25 -0.81 -13.43 -11.43
C HIS A 25 -0.37 -12.96 -10.04
N SER A 26 -0.41 -13.82 -9.02
CA SER A 26 -0.13 -13.41 -7.63
C SER A 26 1.26 -12.81 -7.48
N GLY A 27 2.29 -13.44 -8.07
CA GLY A 27 3.67 -12.98 -7.97
C GLY A 27 3.88 -11.60 -8.59
N GLU A 28 3.31 -11.38 -9.78
CA GLU A 28 3.34 -10.08 -10.48
C GLU A 28 2.61 -9.00 -9.69
N SER A 29 1.41 -9.31 -9.19
CA SER A 29 0.61 -8.37 -8.40
C SER A 29 1.28 -7.99 -7.08
N ILE A 30 1.91 -8.95 -6.39
CA ILE A 30 2.68 -8.67 -5.17
C ILE A 30 3.88 -7.79 -5.49
N ALA A 31 4.63 -8.11 -6.55
CA ALA A 31 5.77 -7.31 -6.98
C ALA A 31 5.36 -5.86 -7.30
N ALA A 32 4.30 -5.68 -8.08
CA ALA A 32 3.77 -4.37 -8.44
C ALA A 32 3.39 -3.54 -7.20
N LEU A 33 2.63 -4.10 -6.25
CA LEU A 33 2.22 -3.36 -5.05
C LEU A 33 3.40 -3.04 -4.13
N LYS A 34 4.41 -3.91 -4.04
CA LYS A 34 5.65 -3.59 -3.31
C LYS A 34 6.44 -2.48 -3.98
N ILE A 35 6.62 -2.54 -5.30
CA ILE A 35 7.32 -1.50 -6.07
C ILE A 35 6.62 -0.16 -5.90
N LEU A 36 5.29 -0.14 -5.99
CA LEU A 36 4.49 1.06 -5.75
C LEU A 36 4.76 1.68 -4.37
N MET A 37 4.77 0.86 -3.31
CA MET A 37 5.06 1.33 -1.96
C MET A 37 6.51 1.83 -1.85
N SER A 38 7.46 1.14 -2.48
CA SER A 38 8.86 1.55 -2.51
C SER A 38 9.08 2.87 -3.24
N VAL A 39 8.44 3.09 -4.39
CA VAL A 39 8.47 4.37 -5.11
C VAL A 39 7.94 5.48 -4.21
N ALA A 40 6.80 5.26 -3.54
CA ALA A 40 6.23 6.26 -2.64
C ALA A 40 7.16 6.63 -1.49
N ILE A 41 7.79 5.64 -0.84
CA ILE A 41 8.62 5.90 0.34
C ILE A 41 10.02 6.43 0.01
N LEU A 42 10.54 6.17 -1.19
CA LEU A 42 11.90 6.56 -1.59
C LEU A 42 11.99 7.98 -2.17
N LYS A 43 10.85 8.63 -2.45
CA LYS A 43 10.80 10.08 -2.71
C LYS A 43 11.43 10.84 -1.56
N ARG A 44 12.32 11.78 -1.84
CA ARG A 44 13.08 12.50 -0.80
C ARG A 44 12.28 13.67 -0.28
N GLU A 45 11.72 14.44 -1.22
CA GLU A 45 10.97 15.66 -0.94
C GLU A 45 9.47 15.48 -1.14
N PHE A 46 8.67 16.28 -0.43
CA PHE A 46 7.21 16.22 -0.53
C PHE A 46 6.69 16.62 -1.92
N HIS A 47 7.38 17.55 -2.57
CA HIS A 47 7.05 18.09 -3.90
C HIS A 47 7.75 17.36 -5.05
N GLU A 48 8.52 16.30 -4.76
CA GLU A 48 9.20 15.53 -5.79
C GLU A 48 8.16 14.67 -6.54
N ASP A 49 7.93 15.00 -7.81
CA ASP A 49 7.00 14.22 -8.63
C ASP A 49 7.62 12.92 -9.14
N GLU A 50 8.93 12.93 -9.33
CA GLU A 50 9.74 11.79 -9.78
C GLU A 50 10.64 11.24 -8.67
N VAL A 51 11.14 10.03 -8.87
CA VAL A 51 12.22 9.47 -8.04
C VAL A 51 13.09 8.57 -8.89
N THR A 52 14.40 8.68 -8.75
CA THR A 52 15.38 7.81 -9.43
C THR A 52 15.66 6.58 -8.58
N ILE A 53 15.38 5.37 -9.07
CA ILE A 53 15.53 4.13 -8.30
C ILE A 53 16.18 3.04 -9.16
N SER A 54 17.30 2.47 -8.67
CA SER A 54 17.92 1.32 -9.32
C SER A 54 17.18 0.02 -9.00
N TYR A 55 17.34 -0.99 -9.86
CA TYR A 55 16.79 -2.32 -9.60
C TYR A 55 17.35 -2.90 -8.29
N SER A 56 18.66 -2.75 -8.04
CA SER A 56 19.28 -3.18 -6.77
C SER A 56 18.62 -2.53 -5.55
N LYS A 57 18.17 -1.28 -5.64
CA LYS A 57 17.43 -0.64 -4.55
C LYS A 57 16.04 -1.24 -4.35
N PHE A 58 15.34 -1.62 -5.43
CA PHE A 58 14.11 -2.40 -5.31
C PHE A 58 14.35 -3.79 -4.71
N GLU A 59 15.44 -4.47 -5.05
CA GLU A 59 15.80 -5.75 -4.44
C GLU A 59 16.01 -5.59 -2.92
N GLU A 60 16.73 -4.55 -2.51
CA GLU A 60 16.98 -4.23 -1.10
C GLU A 60 15.69 -3.98 -0.30
N VAL A 61 14.81 -3.11 -0.82
CA VAL A 61 13.60 -2.65 -0.08
C VAL A 61 12.42 -3.62 -0.22
N CYS A 62 12.23 -4.22 -1.39
CA CYS A 62 11.10 -5.11 -1.66
C CYS A 62 11.42 -6.59 -1.41
N GLY A 63 12.70 -7.00 -1.47
CA GLY A 63 13.11 -8.41 -1.50
C GLY A 63 12.67 -9.13 -2.78
N LEU A 64 12.60 -8.42 -3.91
CA LEU A 64 12.20 -8.98 -5.21
C LEU A 64 13.43 -9.34 -6.03
N SER A 65 13.27 -10.25 -7.00
CA SER A 65 14.27 -10.49 -8.04
C SER A 65 14.09 -9.56 -9.22
N ASN A 66 15.15 -9.28 -9.99
CA ASN A 66 15.09 -8.50 -11.23
C ASN A 66 13.93 -8.86 -12.19
N PRO A 67 13.64 -10.14 -12.51
CA PRO A 67 12.49 -10.48 -13.35
C PRO A 67 11.14 -10.09 -12.73
N SER A 68 11.02 -10.22 -11.40
CA SER A 68 9.79 -9.82 -10.68
C SER A 68 9.64 -8.30 -10.65
N ILE A 69 10.74 -7.56 -10.50
CA ILE A 69 10.76 -6.10 -10.56
C ILE A 69 10.27 -5.63 -11.92
N SER A 70 10.82 -6.18 -13.01
CA SER A 70 10.43 -5.85 -14.37
C SER A 70 8.93 -6.10 -14.62
N LYS A 71 8.41 -7.27 -14.22
CA LYS A 71 6.98 -7.60 -14.33
C LYS A 71 6.10 -6.66 -13.49
N GLY A 72 6.51 -6.37 -12.26
CA GLY A 72 5.78 -5.47 -11.37
C GLY A 72 5.70 -4.04 -11.90
N ILE A 73 6.81 -3.50 -12.43
CA ILE A 73 6.84 -2.18 -13.08
C ILE A 73 5.91 -2.17 -14.30
N LYS A 74 6.03 -3.16 -15.19
CA LYS A 74 5.19 -3.29 -16.38
C LYS A 74 3.70 -3.33 -16.02
N LYS A 75 3.34 -4.06 -14.96
CA LYS A 75 1.97 -4.10 -14.45
C LYS A 75 1.49 -2.73 -13.97
N LEU A 76 2.32 -1.95 -13.28
CA LEU A 76 1.97 -0.60 -12.83
C LEU A 76 1.79 0.39 -14.00
N GLU A 77 2.60 0.27 -15.05
CA GLU A 77 2.44 1.05 -16.29
C GLU A 77 1.16 0.68 -17.04
N GLN A 78 0.85 -0.62 -17.16
CA GLN A 78 -0.39 -1.10 -17.78
C GLN A 78 -1.65 -0.63 -17.06
N GLU A 79 -1.60 -0.53 -15.73
CA GLU A 79 -2.68 0.01 -14.92
C GLU A 79 -2.72 1.54 -14.91
N GLU A 80 -1.80 2.21 -15.61
CA GLU A 80 -1.64 3.66 -15.66
C GLU A 80 -1.53 4.29 -14.26
N ILE A 81 -0.77 3.64 -13.38
CA ILE A 81 -0.50 4.13 -12.01
C ILE A 81 0.89 4.75 -11.93
N LEU A 82 1.84 4.21 -12.71
CA LEU A 82 3.23 4.63 -12.72
C LEU A 82 3.69 4.86 -14.16
N GLU A 83 4.48 5.91 -14.34
CA GLU A 83 5.23 6.20 -15.56
C GLU A 83 6.72 6.02 -15.27
N VAL A 84 7.45 5.50 -16.27
CA VAL A 84 8.88 5.22 -16.14
C VAL A 84 9.65 5.84 -17.28
N ASP A 85 10.48 6.82 -16.95
CA ASP A 85 11.48 7.37 -17.85
C ASP A 85 12.74 6.48 -17.81
N ARG A 86 13.08 5.93 -18.97
CA ARG A 86 14.20 5.00 -19.20
C ARG A 86 15.34 5.62 -20.02
N THR A 87 15.33 6.95 -20.23
CA THR A 87 16.31 7.63 -21.09
C THR A 87 17.71 7.72 -20.47
N GLY A 88 17.82 7.70 -19.14
CA GLY A 88 19.09 7.78 -18.41
C GLY A 88 19.65 6.42 -17.99
N ASN A 89 20.84 6.44 -17.37
CA ASN A 89 21.51 5.24 -16.82
C ASN A 89 20.74 4.57 -15.67
N THR A 90 19.76 5.26 -15.09
CA THR A 90 18.86 4.72 -14.07
C THR A 90 17.47 5.25 -14.31
N ASN A 91 16.49 4.35 -14.20
CA ASN A 91 15.09 4.69 -14.43
C ASN A 91 14.59 5.72 -13.41
N LYS A 92 13.78 6.66 -13.89
CA LYS A 92 13.00 7.57 -13.05
C LYS A 92 11.54 7.13 -13.05
N TYR A 93 10.89 7.23 -11.91
CA TYR A 93 9.53 6.76 -11.70
C TYR A 93 8.66 7.92 -11.22
N ARG A 94 7.49 8.10 -11.85
CA ARG A 94 6.50 9.12 -11.51
C ARG A 94 5.13 8.46 -11.33
N PHE A 95 4.35 8.91 -10.34
CA PHE A 95 2.95 8.50 -10.25
C PHE A 95 2.13 9.25 -11.31
N LYS A 96 1.34 8.53 -12.09
CA LYS A 96 0.52 9.16 -13.13
C LYS A 96 -0.61 9.98 -12.49
N GLU A 97 -0.82 11.18 -13.01
CA GLU A 97 -1.95 12.02 -12.62
C GLU A 97 -3.27 11.42 -13.12
N ASN A 98 -4.31 11.47 -12.29
CA ASN A 98 -5.61 10.91 -12.62
C ASN A 98 -6.78 11.85 -12.25
N GLY A 99 -6.50 13.14 -12.10
CA GLY A 99 -7.47 14.17 -11.71
C GLY A 99 -7.90 14.15 -10.23
N ASP A 100 -7.46 13.19 -9.42
CA ASP A 100 -7.66 13.18 -7.96
C ASP A 100 -6.34 13.50 -7.25
N ASP A 101 -6.26 14.71 -6.68
CA ASP A 101 -5.09 15.24 -5.98
C ASP A 101 -4.90 14.67 -4.56
N LYS A 102 -5.86 13.85 -4.09
CA LYS A 102 -5.82 13.29 -2.74
C LYS A 102 -4.71 12.26 -2.57
N TRP A 103 -4.10 12.32 -1.39
CA TRP A 103 -2.95 11.50 -1.02
C TRP A 103 -3.03 11.05 0.44
N SER A 104 -2.22 10.04 0.80
CA SER A 104 -2.12 9.54 2.16
C SER A 104 -0.69 9.53 2.69
N LYS A 105 -0.52 9.76 4.01
CA LYS A 105 0.74 9.61 4.72
C LYS A 105 1.14 8.15 4.88
N VAL A 106 2.29 7.77 4.36
CA VAL A 106 2.89 6.44 4.54
C VAL A 106 4.01 6.54 5.59
N PRO A 107 3.98 5.78 6.70
CA PRO A 107 5.07 5.79 7.68
C PRO A 107 6.34 5.18 7.08
N PHE A 108 7.34 6.03 6.80
CA PHE A 108 8.55 5.67 6.04
C PHE A 108 9.31 4.53 6.70
N ASP A 109 9.71 4.69 7.97
CA ASP A 109 10.57 3.74 8.67
C ASP A 109 9.95 2.34 8.75
N LEU A 110 8.65 2.31 9.03
CA LEU A 110 7.90 1.07 9.14
C LEU A 110 7.85 0.35 7.79
N VAL A 111 7.43 1.04 6.72
CA VAL A 111 7.30 0.41 5.41
C VAL A 111 8.67 0.02 4.86
N HIS A 112 9.68 0.90 4.96
CA HIS A 112 11.04 0.60 4.50
C HIS A 112 11.62 -0.65 5.17
N LYS A 113 11.36 -0.85 6.48
CA LYS A 113 11.81 -2.04 7.22
C LYS A 113 10.99 -3.29 6.92
N LYS A 114 9.66 -3.16 6.85
CA LYS A 114 8.73 -4.29 6.84
C LYS A 114 8.33 -4.80 5.47
N LEU A 115 8.49 -4.00 4.41
CA LEU A 115 8.01 -4.36 3.07
C LEU A 115 8.69 -5.63 2.54
N ARG A 116 10.00 -5.79 2.76
CA ARG A 116 10.76 -7.00 2.41
C ARG A 116 10.32 -8.24 3.18
N GLU A 117 9.85 -8.08 4.43
CA GLU A 117 9.45 -9.21 5.29
C GLU A 117 8.14 -9.88 4.81
N ILE A 118 7.29 -9.15 4.09
CA ILE A 118 6.06 -9.71 3.50
C ILE A 118 6.45 -10.69 2.38
N SER A 119 5.93 -11.93 2.41
CA SER A 119 6.26 -12.95 1.40
C SER A 119 5.85 -12.55 -0.03
N ASN A 120 6.62 -13.02 -1.02
CA ASN A 120 6.35 -12.78 -2.45
C ASN A 120 5.48 -13.86 -3.13
N ARG A 121 5.09 -14.92 -2.41
CA ARG A 121 4.54 -16.15 -3.02
C ARG A 121 3.10 -16.47 -2.61
N LYS A 122 2.59 -15.90 -1.52
CA LYS A 122 1.30 -16.28 -0.94
C LYS A 122 0.20 -15.30 -1.31
N LEU A 123 -0.99 -15.82 -1.61
CA LEU A 123 -2.18 -15.00 -1.87
C LEU A 123 -2.58 -14.14 -0.66
N SER A 124 -2.32 -14.64 0.56
CA SER A 124 -2.49 -13.86 1.78
C SER A 124 -1.58 -12.63 1.82
N SER A 125 -0.37 -12.70 1.25
CA SER A 125 0.55 -11.56 1.14
C SER A 125 0.05 -10.51 0.15
N LEU A 126 -0.55 -10.93 -0.97
CA LEU A 126 -1.26 -10.01 -1.86
C LEU A 126 -2.43 -9.34 -1.12
N GLY A 127 -3.19 -10.13 -0.35
CA GLY A 127 -4.27 -9.64 0.50
C GLY A 127 -3.79 -8.58 1.49
N ALA A 128 -2.70 -8.86 2.20
CA ALA A 128 -2.08 -7.94 3.15
C ALA A 128 -1.69 -6.61 2.49
N LEU A 129 -1.00 -6.64 1.34
CA LEU A 129 -0.60 -5.43 0.63
C LEU A 129 -1.82 -4.60 0.18
N LYS A 130 -2.82 -5.25 -0.41
CA LYS A 130 -4.06 -4.57 -0.84
C LYS A 130 -4.80 -3.94 0.33
N ILE A 131 -4.95 -4.67 1.43
CA ILE A 131 -5.65 -4.19 2.63
C ILE A 131 -4.88 -3.00 3.21
N TYR A 132 -3.55 -3.09 3.33
CA TYR A 132 -2.75 -1.99 3.85
C TYR A 132 -2.89 -0.72 3.01
N ILE A 133 -2.80 -0.83 1.68
CA ILE A 133 -2.96 0.31 0.77
C ILE A 133 -4.38 0.89 0.84
N ALA A 134 -5.41 0.04 0.94
CA ALA A 134 -6.78 0.49 1.13
C ALA A 134 -6.96 1.25 2.46
N LEU A 135 -6.43 0.72 3.56
CA LEU A 135 -6.46 1.39 4.86
C LEU A 135 -5.72 2.74 4.80
N LEU A 136 -4.53 2.80 4.19
CA LEU A 136 -3.83 4.08 3.99
C LEU A 136 -4.70 5.06 3.19
N THR A 137 -5.33 4.62 2.11
CA THR A 137 -6.18 5.47 1.26
C THR A 137 -7.39 6.04 1.97
N LEU A 138 -7.98 5.25 2.87
CA LEU A 138 -9.19 5.58 3.63
C LEU A 138 -8.90 6.40 4.90
N ARG A 139 -7.68 6.34 5.41
CA ARG A 139 -7.27 7.06 6.62
C ARG A 139 -7.17 8.55 6.33
N ASP A 140 -7.77 9.35 7.20
CA ASP A 140 -7.46 10.78 7.25
C ASP A 140 -5.97 10.97 7.65
N ASN A 141 -5.27 11.92 7.01
CA ASN A 141 -3.87 12.23 7.31
C ASN A 141 -3.64 12.82 8.71
N LYS A 142 -4.70 13.24 9.41
CA LYS A 142 -4.68 13.68 10.81
C LYS A 142 -4.88 12.53 11.80
N GLN A 143 -5.43 11.41 11.35
CA GLN A 143 -5.79 10.27 12.19
C GLN A 143 -4.79 9.13 12.04
N LYS A 144 -4.63 8.31 13.10
CA LYS A 144 -3.87 7.05 13.03
C LYS A 144 -4.77 5.83 12.77
N GLU A 145 -6.07 6.01 12.91
CA GLU A 145 -7.06 4.94 12.91
C GLU A 145 -7.99 5.01 11.71
N VAL A 146 -8.45 3.85 11.27
CA VAL A 146 -9.43 3.68 10.19
C VAL A 146 -10.55 2.79 10.69
N ARG A 147 -11.77 3.29 10.61
CA ARG A 147 -13.00 2.54 10.90
C ARG A 147 -13.57 1.99 9.60
N ILE A 148 -13.48 0.68 9.38
CA ILE A 148 -14.01 0.07 8.16
C ILE A 148 -14.50 -1.37 8.40
N SER A 149 -15.61 -1.74 7.77
CA SER A 149 -16.14 -3.10 7.80
C SER A 149 -15.39 -4.02 6.81
N TYR A 150 -15.45 -5.33 7.03
CA TYR A 150 -14.90 -6.31 6.09
C TYR A 150 -15.54 -6.20 4.70
N GLU A 151 -16.84 -5.93 4.64
CA GLU A 151 -17.57 -5.72 3.38
C GLU A 151 -17.01 -4.54 2.58
N LYS A 152 -16.78 -3.40 3.23
CA LYS A 152 -16.14 -2.24 2.58
C LYS A 152 -14.71 -2.56 2.19
N LEU A 153 -13.92 -3.23 3.02
CA LEU A 153 -12.55 -3.64 2.64
C LEU A 153 -12.55 -4.51 1.38
N ARG A 154 -13.53 -5.40 1.22
CA ARG A 154 -13.69 -6.19 0.00
C ARG A 154 -14.04 -5.33 -1.20
N ASP A 155 -14.95 -4.37 -1.06
CA ASP A 155 -15.23 -3.44 -2.15
C ASP A 155 -13.98 -2.64 -2.55
N TRP A 156 -13.13 -2.23 -1.62
CA TRP A 156 -11.91 -1.49 -1.99
C TRP A 156 -10.84 -2.37 -2.65
N THR A 157 -10.68 -3.61 -2.17
CA THR A 157 -9.55 -4.48 -2.54
C THR A 157 -9.86 -5.51 -3.62
N GLY A 158 -11.14 -5.83 -3.81
CA GLY A 158 -11.60 -6.95 -4.64
C GLY A 158 -11.26 -8.33 -4.07
N LEU A 159 -10.92 -8.42 -2.77
CA LEU A 159 -10.61 -9.70 -2.12
C LEU A 159 -11.88 -10.49 -1.80
N GLN A 160 -11.74 -11.82 -1.79
CA GLN A 160 -12.75 -12.72 -1.23
C GLN A 160 -12.66 -12.72 0.31
N ASN A 161 -13.78 -13.02 0.98
CA ASN A 161 -13.86 -13.08 2.46
C ASN A 161 -12.75 -13.95 3.06
N THR A 162 -12.49 -15.10 2.43
CA THR A 162 -11.48 -16.09 2.83
C THR A 162 -10.05 -15.53 2.86
N HIS A 163 -9.77 -14.42 2.17
CA HIS A 163 -8.44 -13.82 2.09
C HIS A 163 -8.29 -12.53 2.90
N ILE A 164 -9.39 -11.94 3.41
CA ILE A 164 -9.32 -10.74 4.24
C ILE A 164 -8.60 -11.04 5.56
N ARG A 165 -9.06 -12.06 6.29
CA ARG A 165 -8.50 -12.38 7.61
C ARG A 165 -7.03 -12.79 7.54
N PRO A 166 -6.60 -13.72 6.66
CA PRO A 166 -5.18 -14.05 6.52
C PRO A 166 -4.30 -12.85 6.13
N GLY A 167 -4.82 -11.93 5.32
CA GLY A 167 -4.10 -10.70 4.97
C GLY A 167 -3.93 -9.76 6.16
N LEU A 168 -4.98 -9.58 6.97
CA LEU A 168 -4.93 -8.81 8.22
C LEU A 168 -3.98 -9.44 9.24
N ASP A 169 -3.99 -10.77 9.38
CA ASP A 169 -3.10 -11.48 10.31
C ASP A 169 -1.62 -11.25 9.96
N ILE A 170 -1.26 -11.26 8.67
CA ILE A 170 0.10 -10.88 8.22
C ILE A 170 0.45 -9.46 8.66
N LEU A 171 -0.42 -8.48 8.41
CA LEU A 171 -0.15 -7.09 8.78
C LEU A 171 -0.01 -6.92 10.29
N PHE A 172 -0.80 -7.65 11.08
CA PHE A 172 -0.71 -7.67 12.53
C PHE A 172 0.59 -8.33 13.01
N SER A 173 0.96 -9.49 12.49
CA SER A 173 2.18 -10.22 12.86
C SER A 173 3.47 -9.45 12.54
N HIS A 174 3.47 -8.62 11.50
CA HIS A 174 4.61 -7.72 11.20
C HIS A 174 4.53 -6.37 11.93
N SER A 175 3.56 -6.19 12.84
CA SER A 175 3.30 -4.94 13.57
C SER A 175 3.09 -3.73 12.65
N ILE A 176 2.53 -3.95 11.46
CA ILE A 176 2.20 -2.89 10.50
C ILE A 176 0.89 -2.20 10.90
N ILE A 177 -0.05 -2.98 11.45
CA ILE A 177 -1.31 -2.50 11.99
C ILE A 177 -1.57 -3.09 13.38
N HIS A 178 -2.42 -2.42 14.16
CA HIS A 178 -3.09 -3.00 15.31
C HIS A 178 -4.60 -3.02 15.08
N ILE A 179 -5.29 -4.06 15.54
CA ILE A 179 -6.72 -4.25 15.32
C ILE A 179 -7.42 -4.13 16.68
N GLN A 180 -8.32 -3.17 16.80
CA GLN A 180 -9.23 -3.04 17.94
C GLN A 180 -10.63 -3.41 17.46
N LYS A 181 -11.31 -4.30 18.19
CA LYS A 181 -12.74 -4.52 17.99
C LYS A 181 -13.47 -3.34 18.61
N SER A 182 -14.39 -2.70 17.89
CA SER A 182 -15.32 -1.78 18.54
C SER A 182 -16.30 -2.63 19.34
N GLU A 183 -16.30 -2.45 20.66
CA GLU A 183 -17.33 -2.97 21.57
C GLU A 183 -18.48 -1.96 21.61
N GLU A 184 -19.11 -1.66 20.47
CA GLU A 184 -20.29 -0.81 20.45
C GLU A 184 -21.54 -1.68 20.25
N LEU A 185 -22.15 -2.07 21.36
CA LEU A 185 -23.57 -2.37 21.44
C LEU A 185 -24.31 -1.03 21.62
N ASP A 186 -24.46 -0.26 20.55
CA ASP A 186 -25.37 0.90 20.56
C ASP A 186 -26.81 0.36 20.52
N VAL A 187 -27.47 0.35 21.69
CA VAL A 187 -28.84 -0.15 21.87
C VAL A 187 -29.88 0.71 21.13
N GLU A 188 -29.50 1.90 20.64
CA GLU A 188 -30.40 2.82 19.92
C GLU A 188 -30.05 3.02 18.44
N ASN A 189 -28.87 2.57 17.97
CA ASN A 189 -28.48 2.68 16.57
C ASN A 189 -27.97 1.34 16.08
N VAL A 190 -28.66 0.72 15.12
CA VAL A 190 -28.25 -0.51 14.43
C VAL A 190 -27.02 -0.24 13.54
N ARG A 191 -25.90 0.19 14.12
CA ARG A 191 -24.62 0.33 13.44
C ARG A 191 -23.94 -1.03 13.50
N LYS A 192 -23.76 -1.63 12.32
CA LYS A 192 -23.01 -2.90 12.18
C LYS A 192 -21.64 -2.73 12.84
N PRO A 193 -21.17 -3.72 13.62
CA PRO A 193 -19.85 -3.66 14.25
C PRO A 193 -18.79 -3.42 13.17
N HIS A 194 -17.90 -2.47 13.43
CA HIS A 194 -16.79 -2.14 12.52
C HIS A 194 -15.47 -2.34 13.25
N ASN A 195 -14.48 -2.86 12.53
CA ASN A 195 -13.15 -2.97 13.10
C ASN A 195 -12.45 -1.61 13.02
N VAL A 196 -11.71 -1.29 14.07
CA VAL A 196 -10.83 -0.13 14.12
C VAL A 196 -9.42 -0.63 13.84
N TYR A 197 -8.81 -0.12 12.76
CA TYR A 197 -7.45 -0.46 12.37
C TYR A 197 -6.54 0.73 12.64
N LYS A 198 -5.56 0.56 13.52
CA LYS A 198 -4.54 1.56 13.80
C LYS A 198 -3.31 1.31 12.94
N ILE A 199 -2.94 2.28 12.11
CA ILE A 199 -1.70 2.23 11.33
C ILE A 199 -0.53 2.56 12.25
N MET A 200 0.47 1.67 12.26
CA MET A 200 1.66 1.83 13.09
C MET A 200 2.71 2.72 12.40
N GLY A 201 3.76 3.09 13.14
CA GLY A 201 4.86 3.92 12.64
C GLY A 201 4.65 5.43 12.84
N ASN A 202 5.68 6.21 12.49
CA ASN A 202 5.67 7.65 12.67
C ASN A 202 4.98 8.35 11.48
N LEU A 203 3.96 9.17 11.77
CA LEU A 203 3.22 9.96 10.78
C LEU A 203 3.42 11.48 10.96
N MET A 204 4.35 11.88 11.83
CA MET A 204 4.75 13.27 12.04
C MET A 204 5.88 13.62 11.06
N LEU A 205 5.90 14.84 10.54
CA LEU A 205 7.09 15.40 9.88
C LEU A 205 8.12 15.77 10.95
N LYS A 206 9.41 15.55 10.69
CA LYS A 206 10.46 16.08 11.55
C LYS A 206 10.60 17.58 11.27
N GLY A 207 10.46 18.43 12.29
CA GLY A 207 10.64 19.88 12.18
C GLY A 207 9.37 20.67 11.84
N SER A 208 8.38 20.64 12.74
CA SER A 208 7.49 21.79 12.95
C SER A 208 8.08 22.65 14.05
#